data_AF-A0A7S3UWN7-F1
#
_entry.id   AF-A0A7S3UWN7-F1
#
_cell.length_a   1.000
_cell.length_b   1.000
_cell.length_c   1.000
_cell.angle_alpha   90.00
_cell.angle_beta   90.00
_cell.angle_gamma   90.00
#
_symmetry.space_group_name_H-M   'P 1'
#
loop_
_entity.id
_entity.type
_entity.pdbx_description
1 polymer ?
#
loop_
_entity_poly.entity_id
_entity_poly.type
_entity_poly.pdbx_seq_one_letter_code
_entity_poly.pdbx_strand_id
1 'polypeptide(L)'
;MMVNGMHTTLAFMTLCMREEGNTPGTHVLLNYAEETKEVRARVWAWATGRLLMLAWEHDLEIMADAHGVEGERALCGVLLDYARVTLRRFSGVSDTTTRVLSGGVANRWETRLKPVHDFLQGTQKLDRFGRLLLREAGVELPSLRHQVAELVAEGRRFTGQGAKKAAKQ
;
A
#
# COMPACT_ATOMS: atom_id res chain seq x y z
N MET A 1 7.88 -9.37 1.41
CA MET A 1 7.53 -8.00 1.85
C MET A 1 6.24 -7.46 1.26
N MET A 2 5.97 -7.68 -0.04
CA MET A 2 4.79 -7.15 -0.76
C MET A 2 3.43 -7.65 -0.23
N VAL A 3 3.27 -8.95 0.03
CA VAL A 3 1.99 -9.53 0.51
C VAL A 3 1.56 -8.90 1.84
N ASN A 4 2.45 -8.90 2.85
CA ASN A 4 2.14 -8.33 4.17
C ASN A 4 1.88 -6.82 4.11
N GLY A 5 2.58 -6.10 3.23
CA GLY A 5 2.32 -4.68 2.96
C GLY A 5 0.92 -4.47 2.39
N MET A 6 0.58 -5.15 1.29
CA MET A 6 -0.72 -4.99 0.64
C MET A 6 -1.90 -5.43 1.52
N HIS A 7 -1.72 -6.48 2.32
CA HIS A 7 -2.77 -6.93 3.24
C HIS A 7 -3.04 -5.89 4.34
N THR A 8 -1.96 -5.29 4.87
CA THR A 8 -2.06 -4.21 5.87
C THR A 8 -2.78 -3.00 5.28
N THR A 9 -2.52 -2.66 4.03
CA THR A 9 -3.22 -1.58 3.31
C THR A 9 -4.70 -1.83 3.15
N LEU A 10 -5.09 -3.04 2.72
CA LEU A 10 -6.49 -3.41 2.66
C LEU A 10 -7.16 -3.27 4.03
N ALA A 11 -6.49 -3.70 5.11
CA ALA A 11 -7.01 -3.50 6.47
C ALA A 11 -7.18 -2.03 6.84
N PHE A 12 -6.20 -1.17 6.58
CA PHE A 12 -6.35 0.27 6.84
C PHE A 12 -7.42 0.93 5.96
N MET A 13 -7.50 0.60 4.67
CA MET A 13 -8.57 1.13 3.80
C MET A 13 -9.94 0.67 4.27
N THR A 14 -10.06 -0.60 4.68
CA THR A 14 -11.30 -1.14 5.26
C THR A 14 -11.69 -0.35 6.49
N LEU A 15 -10.76 -0.11 7.43
CA LEU A 15 -11.01 0.70 8.62
C LEU A 15 -11.40 2.14 8.27
N CYS A 16 -10.66 2.80 7.39
CA CYS A 16 -10.96 4.19 7.02
C CYS A 16 -12.37 4.34 6.41
N MET A 17 -12.81 3.35 5.63
CA MET A 17 -14.10 3.36 4.96
C MET A 17 -15.27 2.93 5.85
N ARG A 18 -15.06 1.96 6.76
CA ARG A 18 -16.15 1.30 7.50
C ARG A 18 -16.20 1.65 8.98
N GLU A 19 -15.10 2.14 9.56
CA GLU A 19 -15.04 2.47 10.97
C GLU A 19 -15.42 3.93 11.23
N GLU A 20 -16.38 4.11 12.13
CA GLU A 20 -16.76 5.42 12.65
C GLU A 20 -15.92 5.75 13.88
N GLY A 21 -15.28 6.91 13.89
CA GLY A 21 -14.43 7.36 14.99
C GLY A 21 -12.97 6.89 14.93
N ASN A 22 -12.32 6.84 16.10
CA ASN A 22 -10.86 6.70 16.22
C ASN A 22 -10.40 5.35 16.77
N THR A 23 -11.33 4.50 17.21
CA THR A 23 -11.01 3.18 17.76
C THR A 23 -11.16 2.15 16.64
N PRO A 24 -10.12 1.36 16.32
CA PRO A 24 -10.22 0.35 15.27
C PRO A 24 -11.10 -0.81 15.71
N GLY A 25 -12.20 -1.06 14.99
CA GLY A 25 -13.07 -2.22 15.16
C GLY A 25 -12.73 -3.38 14.24
N THR A 26 -13.59 -4.40 14.26
CA THR A 26 -13.43 -5.63 13.49
C THR A 26 -14.32 -5.60 12.25
N HIS A 27 -13.70 -5.53 11.07
CA HIS A 27 -14.40 -5.53 9.79
C HIS A 27 -13.82 -6.60 8.88
N VAL A 28 -14.68 -7.26 8.11
CA VAL A 28 -14.23 -8.09 6.99
C VAL A 28 -13.51 -7.19 5.98
N LEU A 29 -12.35 -7.62 5.50
CA LEU A 29 -11.57 -6.83 4.55
C LEU A 29 -12.33 -6.54 3.26
N LEU A 30 -12.07 -5.38 2.67
CA LEU A 30 -12.58 -5.01 1.35
C LEU A 30 -12.22 -6.09 0.32
N ASN A 31 -13.22 -6.51 -0.47
CA ASN A 31 -13.02 -7.45 -1.55
C ASN A 31 -12.68 -6.68 -2.82
N TYR A 32 -11.39 -6.57 -3.16
CA TYR A 32 -10.92 -5.80 -4.31
C TYR A 32 -11.68 -6.08 -5.63
N ALA A 33 -12.17 -7.29 -5.87
CA ALA A 33 -12.93 -7.64 -7.08
C ALA A 33 -14.36 -7.07 -7.10
N GLU A 34 -14.96 -6.84 -5.94
CA GLU A 34 -16.35 -6.39 -5.76
C GLU A 34 -16.46 -4.89 -5.47
N GLU A 35 -15.37 -4.24 -5.09
CA GLU A 35 -15.34 -2.80 -4.79
C GLU A 35 -15.52 -1.91 -6.03
N THR A 36 -15.84 -0.62 -5.82
CA THR A 36 -15.99 0.34 -6.93
C THR A 36 -14.68 0.60 -7.68
N LYS A 37 -14.77 1.21 -8.88
CA LYS A 37 -13.59 1.57 -9.67
C LYS A 37 -12.64 2.49 -8.91
N GLU A 38 -13.19 3.40 -8.13
CA GLU A 38 -12.46 4.41 -7.34
C GLU A 38 -11.69 3.74 -6.20
N VAL A 39 -12.32 2.83 -5.47
CA VAL A 39 -11.65 2.07 -4.40
C VAL A 39 -10.55 1.19 -4.97
N ARG A 40 -10.83 0.49 -6.09
CA ARG A 40 -9.80 -0.31 -6.78
C ARG A 40 -8.63 0.54 -7.26
N ALA A 41 -8.88 1.73 -7.79
CA ALA A 41 -7.83 2.66 -8.18
C ALA A 41 -6.97 3.08 -6.97
N ARG A 42 -7.59 3.38 -5.81
CA ARG A 42 -6.87 3.69 -4.56
C ARG A 42 -6.00 2.54 -4.08
N VAL A 43 -6.53 1.31 -4.09
CA VAL A 43 -5.78 0.09 -3.73
C VAL A 43 -4.60 -0.12 -4.70
N TRP A 44 -4.84 0.04 -6.01
CA TRP A 44 -3.84 -0.14 -7.05
C TRP A 44 -2.71 0.90 -6.97
N ALA A 45 -3.05 2.16 -6.71
CA ALA A 45 -2.06 3.19 -6.48
C ALA A 45 -1.17 2.82 -5.29
N TRP A 46 -1.74 2.40 -4.16
CA TRP A 46 -0.92 2.00 -3.02
C TRP A 46 0.00 0.81 -3.35
N ALA A 47 -0.52 -0.22 -4.03
CA ALA A 47 0.29 -1.35 -4.49
C ALA A 47 1.46 -0.88 -5.38
N THR A 48 1.18 0.05 -6.29
CA THR A 48 2.18 0.68 -7.18
C THR A 48 3.23 1.46 -6.38
N GLY A 49 2.81 2.27 -5.40
CA GLY A 49 3.74 3.00 -4.52
C GLY A 49 4.66 2.06 -3.73
N ARG A 50 4.13 0.92 -3.28
CA ARG A 50 4.94 -0.10 -2.62
C ARG A 50 5.94 -0.76 -3.56
N LEU A 51 5.55 -1.04 -4.80
CA LEU A 51 6.47 -1.55 -5.82
C LEU A 51 7.59 -0.57 -6.15
N LEU A 52 7.29 0.73 -6.24
CA LEU A 52 8.31 1.77 -6.43
C LEU A 52 9.32 1.79 -5.28
N MET A 53 8.83 1.74 -4.05
CA MET A 53 9.70 1.68 -2.87
C MET A 53 10.55 0.42 -2.89
N LEU A 54 9.98 -0.74 -3.20
CA LEU A 54 10.70 -2.01 -3.31
C LEU A 54 11.81 -1.95 -4.38
N ALA A 55 11.48 -1.41 -5.55
CA ALA A 55 12.44 -1.24 -6.65
C ALA A 55 13.54 -0.23 -6.33
N TRP A 56 13.29 0.70 -5.40
CA TRP A 56 14.30 1.63 -4.89
C TRP A 56 15.17 1.03 -3.79
N GLU A 57 14.60 0.16 -2.95
CA GLU A 57 15.30 -0.52 -1.84
C GLU A 57 16.22 -1.66 -2.31
N HIS A 58 16.01 -2.17 -3.53
CA HIS A 58 16.69 -3.35 -4.03
C HIS A 58 17.32 -3.10 -5.41
N ASP A 59 18.41 -3.80 -5.67
CA ASP A 59 19.07 -3.77 -6.97
C ASP A 59 18.21 -4.47 -8.04
N LEU A 60 17.97 -3.78 -9.15
CA LEU A 60 17.09 -4.25 -10.22
C LEU A 60 17.67 -5.46 -10.97
N GLU A 61 18.99 -5.57 -11.07
CA GLU A 61 19.64 -6.73 -11.71
C GLU A 61 19.47 -7.97 -10.85
N ILE A 62 19.66 -7.85 -9.54
CA ILE A 62 19.40 -8.94 -8.58
C ILE A 62 17.93 -9.37 -8.61
N MET A 63 17.00 -8.41 -8.68
CA MET A 63 15.57 -8.71 -8.79
C MET A 63 15.24 -9.42 -10.12
N ALA A 64 15.84 -8.99 -11.22
CA ALA A 64 15.64 -9.59 -12.54
C ALA A 64 16.15 -11.05 -12.58
N ASP A 65 17.35 -11.28 -12.06
CA ASP A 65 17.97 -12.62 -11.95
C ASP A 65 17.13 -13.55 -11.07
N ALA A 66 16.68 -13.09 -9.91
CA ALA A 66 15.83 -13.87 -9.01
C ALA A 66 14.48 -14.28 -9.63
N HIS A 67 14.03 -13.57 -10.66
CA HIS A 67 12.82 -13.87 -11.41
C HIS A 67 13.09 -14.52 -12.78
N GLY A 68 14.36 -14.74 -13.15
CA GLY A 68 14.74 -15.35 -14.42
C GLY A 68 14.30 -14.53 -15.64
N VAL A 69 14.27 -13.20 -15.52
CA VAL A 69 13.83 -12.30 -16.60
C VAL A 69 14.95 -11.35 -17.01
N GLU A 70 14.99 -11.02 -18.29
CA GLU A 70 15.96 -10.06 -18.82
C GLU A 70 15.29 -8.72 -19.15
N GLY A 71 15.91 -7.64 -18.68
CA GLY A 71 15.51 -6.28 -18.99
C GLY A 71 14.40 -5.71 -18.10
N GLU A 72 14.45 -4.38 -17.94
CA GLU A 72 13.56 -3.62 -17.06
C GLU A 72 12.07 -3.84 -17.37
N ARG A 73 11.69 -4.01 -18.64
CA ARG A 73 10.28 -4.18 -19.01
C ARG A 73 9.71 -5.52 -18.57
N ALA A 74 10.49 -6.59 -18.70
CA ALA A 74 10.09 -7.91 -18.23
C ALA A 74 9.98 -7.93 -16.70
N LEU A 75 10.98 -7.37 -16.00
CA LEU A 75 10.92 -7.21 -14.53
C LEU A 75 9.71 -6.38 -14.09
N CYS A 76 9.44 -5.25 -14.76
CA CYS A 76 8.27 -4.43 -14.49
C CYS A 76 6.96 -5.24 -14.65
N GLY A 77 6.85 -6.05 -15.70
CA GLY A 77 5.72 -6.95 -15.90
C GLY A 77 5.53 -7.93 -14.73
N VAL A 78 6.62 -8.59 -14.31
CA VAL A 78 6.61 -9.52 -13.17
C VAL A 78 6.13 -8.84 -11.89
N LEU A 79 6.65 -7.64 -11.58
CA LEU A 79 6.27 -6.91 -10.36
C LEU A 79 4.79 -6.51 -10.35
N LEU A 80 4.28 -6.00 -11.47
CA LEU A 80 2.88 -5.62 -11.60
C LEU A 80 1.96 -6.84 -11.55
N ASP A 81 2.34 -7.94 -12.18
CA ASP A 81 1.58 -9.19 -12.12
C ASP A 81 1.57 -9.79 -10.72
N TYR A 82 2.67 -9.71 -9.98
CA TYR A 82 2.72 -10.13 -8.58
C TYR A 82 1.73 -9.33 -7.72
N ALA A 83 1.66 -8.01 -7.92
CA ALA A 83 0.68 -7.16 -7.24
C ALA A 83 -0.76 -7.55 -7.62
N ARG A 84 -1.07 -7.74 -8.92
CA ARG A 84 -2.40 -8.16 -9.40
C ARG A 84 -2.82 -9.51 -8.83
N VAL A 85 -1.92 -10.50 -8.87
CA VAL A 85 -2.15 -11.83 -8.30
C VAL A 85 -2.43 -11.71 -6.81
N THR A 86 -1.65 -10.93 -6.08
CA THR A 86 -1.83 -10.78 -4.64
C THR A 86 -3.17 -10.13 -4.29
N LEU A 87 -3.57 -9.07 -5.00
CA LEU A 87 -4.89 -8.45 -4.82
C LEU A 87 -6.03 -9.44 -5.12
N ARG A 88 -5.93 -10.22 -6.20
CA ARG A 88 -6.90 -11.30 -6.50
C ARG A 88 -6.97 -12.36 -5.40
N ARG A 89 -5.82 -12.74 -4.81
CA ARG A 89 -5.79 -13.72 -3.72
C ARG A 89 -6.49 -13.20 -2.47
N PHE A 90 -6.33 -11.91 -2.15
CA PHE A 90 -7.05 -11.30 -1.03
C PHE A 90 -8.56 -11.22 -1.26
N SER A 91 -9.00 -11.04 -2.51
CA SER A 91 -10.42 -11.15 -2.88
C SER A 91 -11.02 -12.54 -2.68
N GLY A 92 -10.21 -13.60 -2.68
CA GLY A 92 -10.69 -14.98 -2.53
C GLY A 92 -10.74 -15.49 -1.10
N VAL A 93 -10.32 -14.70 -0.11
CA VAL A 93 -10.22 -15.13 1.30
C VAL A 93 -10.90 -14.11 2.20
N SER A 94 -11.84 -14.56 3.04
CA SER A 94 -12.43 -13.72 4.08
C SER A 94 -11.45 -13.57 5.24
N ASP A 95 -10.97 -12.35 5.47
CA ASP A 95 -10.12 -11.96 6.58
C ASP A 95 -10.69 -10.72 7.29
N THR A 96 -10.18 -10.39 8.49
CA THR A 96 -10.61 -9.24 9.29
C THR A 96 -9.48 -8.27 9.60
N THR A 97 -9.84 -7.00 9.76
CA THR A 97 -8.94 -5.91 10.19
C THR A 97 -8.18 -6.28 11.47
N THR A 98 -8.85 -6.85 12.47
CA THR A 98 -8.26 -7.26 13.75
C THR A 98 -7.19 -8.34 13.59
N ARG A 99 -7.42 -9.34 12.73
CA ARG A 99 -6.42 -10.39 12.49
C ARG A 99 -5.18 -9.83 11.80
N VAL A 100 -5.36 -9.06 10.73
CA VAL A 100 -4.24 -8.47 9.97
C VAL A 100 -3.45 -7.48 10.82
N LEU A 101 -4.13 -6.68 11.64
CA LEU A 101 -3.52 -5.64 12.46
C LEU A 101 -3.18 -6.08 13.89
N SER A 102 -3.30 -7.38 14.19
CA SER A 102 -3.04 -7.99 15.51
C SER A 102 -1.66 -7.69 16.08
N GLY A 103 -0.66 -7.41 15.22
CA GLY A 103 0.67 -6.95 15.62
C GLY A 103 0.75 -5.49 16.08
N GLY A 104 -0.40 -4.88 16.40
CA GLY A 104 -0.57 -3.50 16.84
C GLY A 104 -0.83 -2.54 15.67
N VAL A 105 -1.99 -1.87 15.68
CA VAL A 105 -2.40 -0.91 14.63
C VAL A 105 -1.37 0.20 14.46
N ALA A 106 -0.90 0.81 15.55
CA ALA A 106 0.14 1.83 15.51
C ALA A 106 1.46 1.31 14.90
N ASN A 107 1.88 0.11 15.28
CA ASN A 107 3.10 -0.52 14.76
C ASN A 107 2.98 -0.83 13.26
N ARG A 108 1.82 -1.33 12.80
CA ARG A 108 1.56 -1.60 11.38
C ARG A 108 1.49 -0.30 10.57
N TRP A 109 0.90 0.75 11.12
CA TRP A 109 0.91 2.07 10.49
C TRP A 109 2.35 2.57 10.29
N GLU A 110 3.14 2.58 11.35
CA GLU A 110 4.51 3.12 11.37
C GLU A 110 5.47 2.32 10.47
N THR A 111 5.37 0.98 10.48
CA THR A 111 6.34 0.12 9.79
C THR A 111 5.92 -0.31 8.38
N ARG A 112 4.65 -0.11 7.99
CA ARG A 112 4.12 -0.60 6.71
C ARG A 112 3.48 0.48 5.85
N LEU A 113 2.65 1.34 6.43
CA LEU A 113 1.94 2.39 5.69
C LEU A 113 2.80 3.64 5.51
N LYS A 114 3.25 4.22 6.63
CA LYS A 114 4.03 5.45 6.68
C LYS A 114 5.30 5.43 5.80
N PRO A 115 6.10 4.34 5.74
CA PRO A 115 7.33 4.34 4.96
C PRO A 115 7.10 4.56 3.45
N VAL A 116 5.98 4.07 2.92
CA VAL A 116 5.63 4.28 1.49
C VAL A 116 5.35 5.76 1.24
N HIS A 117 4.62 6.41 2.15
CA HIS A 117 4.38 7.84 2.08
C HIS A 117 5.69 8.63 2.19
N ASP A 118 6.53 8.33 3.18
CA ASP A 118 7.80 9.04 3.39
C ASP A 118 8.72 8.91 2.17
N PHE A 119 8.82 7.71 1.59
CA PHE A 119 9.53 7.45 0.35
C PHE A 119 9.02 8.33 -0.80
N LEU A 120 7.69 8.37 -1.01
CA LEU A 120 7.09 9.14 -2.10
C LEU A 120 7.21 10.66 -1.93
N GLN A 121 7.25 11.15 -0.69
CA GLN A 121 7.48 12.57 -0.38
C GLN A 121 8.96 12.95 -0.51
N GLY A 122 9.88 12.07 -0.10
CA GLY A 122 11.33 12.28 -0.22
C GLY A 122 11.83 12.19 -1.68
N THR A 123 11.12 11.47 -2.54
CA THR A 123 11.52 11.25 -3.93
C THR A 123 10.98 12.35 -4.83
N GLN A 124 11.79 13.37 -5.17
CA GLN A 124 11.34 14.45 -6.07
C GLN A 124 11.12 13.99 -7.52
N LYS A 125 12.05 13.17 -8.03
CA LYS A 125 12.01 12.59 -9.38
C LYS A 125 12.23 11.08 -9.29
N LEU A 126 11.39 10.33 -9.99
CA LEU A 126 11.62 8.90 -10.19
C LEU A 126 12.75 8.68 -11.19
N ASP A 127 13.49 7.60 -11.01
CA ASP A 127 14.49 7.10 -11.94
C ASP A 127 13.84 6.52 -13.21
N ARG A 128 14.64 5.93 -14.10
CA ARG A 128 14.13 5.36 -15.36
C ARG A 128 13.13 4.23 -15.10
N PHE A 129 13.46 3.31 -14.19
CA PHE A 129 12.62 2.17 -13.88
C PHE A 129 11.32 2.59 -13.19
N GLY A 130 11.36 3.51 -12.23
CA GLY A 130 10.17 4.02 -11.56
C GLY A 130 9.18 4.71 -12.52
N ARG A 131 9.69 5.46 -13.51
CA ARG A 131 8.85 6.04 -14.57
C ARG A 131 8.24 4.98 -15.48
N LEU A 132 9.01 3.95 -15.83
CA LEU A 132 8.50 2.78 -16.57
C LEU A 132 7.37 2.11 -15.80
N LEU A 133 7.60 1.83 -14.50
CA LEU A 133 6.64 1.15 -13.65
C LEU A 133 5.32 1.90 -13.52
N LEU A 134 5.36 3.23 -13.32
CA LEU A 134 4.14 4.05 -13.30
C LEU A 134 3.38 4.00 -14.62
N ARG A 135 4.09 4.09 -15.75
CA ARG A 135 3.48 4.05 -17.07
C ARG A 135 2.80 2.71 -17.34
N GLU A 136 3.48 1.59 -17.08
CA GLU A 136 2.92 0.25 -17.25
C GLU A 136 1.80 -0.06 -16.23
N ALA A 137 1.83 0.59 -15.06
CA ALA A 137 0.76 0.52 -14.07
C ALA A 137 -0.47 1.38 -14.44
N GLY A 138 -0.33 2.34 -15.35
CA GLY A 138 -1.37 3.31 -15.67
C GLY A 138 -1.67 4.28 -14.52
N VAL A 139 -0.65 4.63 -13.71
CA VAL A 139 -0.80 5.48 -12.53
C VAL A 139 0.05 6.73 -12.66
N GLU A 140 -0.57 7.90 -12.50
CA GLU A 140 0.10 9.19 -12.49
C GLU A 140 0.75 9.48 -11.13
N LEU A 141 2.00 9.97 -11.12
CA LEU A 141 2.75 10.22 -9.88
C LEU A 141 2.03 11.19 -8.91
N PRO A 142 1.43 12.32 -9.36
CA PRO A 142 0.69 13.19 -8.46
C PRO A 142 -0.52 12.50 -7.81
N SER A 143 -1.27 11.72 -8.59
CA SER A 143 -2.43 10.96 -8.10
C SER A 143 -2.00 9.89 -7.08
N LEU A 144 -0.92 9.17 -7.38
CA LEU A 144 -0.31 8.20 -6.47
C LEU A 144 0.05 8.84 -5.12
N ARG A 145 0.81 9.94 -5.14
CA ARG A 145 1.22 10.65 -3.92
C ARG A 145 0.02 11.07 -3.09
N HIS A 146 -0.99 11.63 -3.73
CA HIS A 146 -2.21 12.07 -3.07
C HIS A 146 -2.94 10.90 -2.39
N GLN A 147 -3.21 9.82 -3.12
CA GLN A 147 -3.95 8.67 -2.57
C GLN A 147 -3.20 7.97 -1.43
N VAL A 148 -1.86 7.87 -1.51
CA VAL A 148 -1.05 7.31 -0.43
C VAL A 148 -1.04 8.25 0.79
N ALA A 149 -0.92 9.56 0.58
CA ALA A 149 -0.93 10.54 1.67
C ALA A 149 -2.26 10.56 2.41
N GLU A 150 -3.39 10.52 1.69
CA GLU A 150 -4.72 10.42 2.28
C GLU A 150 -4.86 9.18 3.17
N LEU A 151 -4.53 7.99 2.65
CA LEU A 151 -4.66 6.76 3.42
C LEU A 151 -3.79 6.79 4.68
N VAL A 152 -2.56 7.30 4.60
CA VAL A 152 -1.68 7.42 5.77
C VAL A 152 -2.23 8.42 6.79
N ALA A 153 -2.76 9.56 6.33
CA ALA A 153 -3.36 10.58 7.19
C ALA A 153 -4.63 10.06 7.87
N GLU A 154 -5.56 9.46 7.12
CA GLU A 154 -6.80 8.88 7.64
C GLU A 154 -6.49 7.73 8.62
N GLY A 155 -5.61 6.80 8.22
CA GLY A 155 -5.24 5.64 9.02
C GLY A 155 -4.56 6.00 10.34
N ARG A 156 -3.94 7.19 10.43
CA ARG A 156 -3.32 7.69 11.65
C ARG A 156 -4.30 7.79 12.83
N ARG A 157 -5.59 8.01 12.57
CA ARG A 157 -6.61 8.15 13.63
C ARG A 157 -6.73 6.91 14.52
N PHE A 158 -6.47 5.72 13.96
CA PHE A 158 -6.55 4.44 14.66
C PHE A 158 -5.30 4.08 15.48
N THR A 159 -4.25 4.90 15.41
CA THR A 159 -2.96 4.61 16.08
C THR A 159 -2.94 4.99 17.56
N GLY A 160 -3.98 5.69 18.05
CA GLY A 160 -3.99 6.29 19.38
C GLY A 160 -3.01 7.46 19.57
N GLN A 161 -2.19 7.80 18.56
CA GLN A 161 -1.25 8.91 18.61
C GLN A 161 -1.90 10.28 18.35
N GLY A 162 -3.14 10.30 17.82
CA GLY A 162 -3.91 11.53 17.61
C GLY A 162 -4.45 12.16 18.91
N ALA A 163 -4.78 11.34 19.91
CA ALA A 163 -5.41 11.79 21.16
C ALA A 163 -4.40 12.34 22.20
N LYS A 164 -3.11 12.02 22.08
CA LYS A 164 -2.09 12.40 23.10
C LYS A 164 -1.72 13.89 23.11
N LYS A 165 -2.15 14.70 22.14
CA LYS A 165 -1.86 16.15 22.11
C LYS A 165 -2.91 17.03 22.81
N ALA A 166 -4.02 16.46 23.30
CA ALA A 166 -5.08 17.23 23.97
C ALA A 166 -4.99 17.24 25.51
N ALA A 167 -4.04 16.52 26.11
CA ALA A 167 -3.89 16.41 27.56
C ALA A 167 -2.58 17.08 28.04
N LYS A 168 -2.53 18.40 27.94
CA LYS A 168 -1.70 19.27 28.78
C LYS A 168 -2.47 20.57 28.98
N GLN A 169 -3.29 20.60 30.03
CA GLN A 169 -3.66 21.82 30.73
C GLN A 169 -2.76 21.92 31.95
#